data_AF-A0A3A4Q9K4-F1
#
_entry.id   AF-A0A3A4Q9K4-F1
#
_cell.length_a   1.000
_cell.length_b   1.000
_cell.length_c   1.000
_cell.angle_alpha   90.00
_cell.angle_beta   90.00
_cell.angle_gamma   90.00
#
_symmetry.space_group_name_H-M   'P 1'
#
loop_
_entity.id
_entity.type
_entity.pdbx_description
1 polymer ?
#
loop_
_entity_poly.entity_id
_entity_poly.type
_entity_poly.pdbx_seq_one_letter_code
_entity_poly.pdbx_strand_id
1 'polypeptide(L)'
;MSESSSCPDPLQRYPVCLKIMPDLKRSMPKRALLSEFLQNSADRTGFPPYLVDLARIEESRYALINSLPIFPEIVRTRMVNPAFDLMTVNWSNLPEFITDHSVVPTPGTAYVIVWNRPGSRDIQICSADADDLLALKIVAEGMDPVRAAAEGGISAGAVENLLFRGQQRGLILAPDSLIRRPREFPAGEISNPEFFSSKTFTLQWHVTQTCDLNCRHCYDRSERKTMTLQQALRVLDTLHDFCSLHHVYGHVSFSGGNPMLYPHFDRIYREAADRGFMTAVLGNPMPIDRIEKMTAVQKPGFYQVSLEGMKAHNDYIRGPGHYHRTMDFLKLLGDLGIYRMVMLTLTRHNMDDVLELAESLNGRAELFTFNRLASVGQGAQLPAVPPALFPDFLRAYMEAAKSNPVMAYKDNLFNLLKWQKGVPVGGGCTGHGCGAAFNFVSVLPDGEVHACRKFPSWIGNVYEQSLNDIYHGFDAEKYRGGSIACGKCPIRPACGGCLAVGYGYGLDIFNEKDPYCFRI
;
A
#
# COMPACT_ATOMS: atom_id res chain seq x y z
N MET A 1 -46.04 31.79 3.09
CA MET A 1 -46.25 30.39 3.51
C MET A 1 -45.01 29.96 4.26
N SER A 2 -45.17 29.70 5.56
CA SER A 2 -44.09 29.36 6.49
C SER A 2 -43.62 27.93 6.27
N GLU A 3 -42.38 27.76 5.82
CA GLU A 3 -41.73 26.44 5.86
C GLU A 3 -41.54 26.04 7.32
N SER A 4 -42.26 25.01 7.74
CA SER A 4 -42.06 24.36 9.02
C SER A 4 -40.72 23.62 9.00
N SER A 5 -39.64 24.25 9.47
CA SER A 5 -38.41 23.55 9.79
C SER A 5 -38.68 22.60 10.96
N SER A 6 -39.00 21.33 10.68
CA SER A 6 -39.11 20.32 11.72
C SER A 6 -37.78 20.23 12.46
N CYS A 7 -37.80 20.44 13.78
CA CYS A 7 -36.65 20.23 14.64
C CYS A 7 -36.13 18.79 14.42
N PRO A 8 -34.82 18.60 14.11
CA PRO A 8 -34.28 17.29 13.78
C PRO A 8 -34.41 16.31 14.95
N ASP A 9 -34.60 15.02 14.64
CA ASP A 9 -34.75 13.97 15.66
C ASP A 9 -33.50 13.91 16.55
N PRO A 10 -33.63 14.13 17.88
CA PRO A 10 -32.52 14.02 18.82
C PRO A 10 -31.71 12.72 18.71
N LEU A 11 -32.34 11.61 18.30
CA LEU A 11 -31.65 10.34 18.11
C LEU A 11 -30.68 10.34 16.93
N GLN A 12 -30.91 11.17 15.92
CA GLN A 12 -29.96 11.33 14.81
C GLN A 12 -28.75 12.14 15.24
N ARG A 13 -28.97 13.11 16.14
CA ARG A 13 -27.93 14.01 16.63
C ARG A 13 -27.08 13.41 17.74
N TYR A 14 -27.68 12.63 18.62
CA TYR A 14 -27.04 12.08 19.83
C TYR A 14 -27.27 10.57 20.00
N PRO A 15 -26.97 9.73 19.01
CA PRO A 15 -27.30 8.30 19.03
C PRO A 15 -26.67 7.54 20.22
N VAL A 16 -25.47 7.93 20.66
CA VAL A 16 -24.74 7.30 21.76
C VAL A 16 -25.13 7.90 23.10
N CYS A 17 -25.15 9.24 23.23
CA CYS A 17 -25.54 9.88 24.50
C CYS A 17 -26.95 9.49 24.94
N LEU A 18 -27.92 9.42 24.00
CA LEU A 18 -29.30 9.01 24.32
C LEU A 18 -29.46 7.51 24.55
N LYS A 19 -28.52 6.68 24.10
CA LYS A 19 -28.50 5.26 24.46
C LYS A 19 -28.02 5.06 25.89
N ILE A 20 -27.06 5.87 26.33
CA ILE A 20 -26.52 5.83 27.70
C ILE A 20 -27.52 6.44 28.69
N MET A 21 -28.15 7.54 28.31
CA MET A 21 -29.18 8.21 29.12
C MET A 21 -30.43 8.55 28.29
N PRO A 22 -31.36 7.60 28.15
CA PRO A 22 -32.60 7.80 27.38
C PRO A 22 -33.47 8.95 27.89
N ASP A 23 -33.41 9.25 29.19
CA ASP A 23 -34.22 10.28 29.84
C ASP A 23 -33.91 11.70 29.34
N LEU A 24 -32.70 11.93 28.83
CA LEU A 24 -32.30 13.21 28.23
C LEU A 24 -33.19 13.61 27.05
N LYS A 25 -33.80 12.64 26.36
CA LYS A 25 -34.72 12.91 25.24
C LYS A 25 -35.92 13.77 25.65
N ARG A 26 -36.34 13.70 26.93
CA ARG A 26 -37.49 14.44 27.45
C ARG A 26 -37.12 15.79 28.05
N SER A 27 -35.90 15.93 28.58
CA SER A 27 -35.44 17.14 29.27
C SER A 27 -34.69 18.13 28.38
N MET A 28 -34.20 17.69 27.21
CA MET A 28 -33.40 18.54 26.33
C MET A 28 -34.24 19.64 25.64
N PRO A 29 -33.80 20.91 25.65
CA PRO A 29 -34.44 21.97 24.89
C PRO A 29 -34.35 21.69 23.38
N LYS A 30 -35.46 21.83 22.63
CA LYS A 30 -35.52 21.53 21.18
C LYS A 30 -34.48 22.25 20.30
N ARG A 31 -33.83 23.32 20.78
CA ARG A 31 -32.84 24.09 20.01
C ARG A 31 -31.47 24.20 20.67
N ALA A 32 -31.28 23.68 21.88
CA ALA A 32 -30.00 23.78 22.58
C ALA A 32 -29.04 22.65 22.18
N LEU A 33 -27.75 22.92 22.30
CA LEU A 33 -26.71 21.88 22.28
C LEU A 33 -26.80 21.05 23.56
N LEU A 34 -26.64 19.73 23.44
CA LEU A 34 -26.66 18.84 24.61
C LEU A 34 -25.41 19.09 25.45
N SER A 35 -24.27 19.36 24.81
CA SER A 35 -23.03 19.72 25.50
C SER A 35 -23.22 20.95 26.40
N GLU A 36 -23.81 22.02 25.88
CA GLU A 36 -24.13 23.24 26.64
C GLU A 36 -25.15 22.97 27.76
N PHE A 37 -26.20 22.20 27.47
CA PHE A 37 -27.20 21.82 28.46
C PHE A 37 -26.57 21.05 29.63
N LEU A 38 -25.71 20.07 29.34
CA LEU A 38 -25.02 19.26 30.34
C LEU A 38 -23.99 20.09 31.13
N GLN A 39 -23.28 21.02 30.48
CA GLN A 39 -22.35 21.92 31.16
C GLN A 39 -23.05 22.84 32.16
N ASN A 40 -24.22 23.38 31.78
CA ASN A 40 -24.97 24.36 32.55
C ASN A 40 -25.97 23.73 33.55
N SER A 41 -26.15 22.41 33.55
CA SER A 41 -27.06 21.73 34.46
C SER A 41 -26.54 21.80 35.91
N ALA A 42 -27.35 22.39 36.79
CA ALA A 42 -27.05 22.55 38.22
C ALA A 42 -27.03 21.22 38.99
N ASP A 43 -27.76 20.21 38.50
CA ASP A 43 -27.75 18.85 39.02
C ASP A 43 -27.00 17.94 38.04
N ARG A 44 -25.76 17.59 38.38
CA ARG A 44 -24.94 16.61 37.64
C ARG A 44 -25.00 15.22 38.25
N THR A 45 -25.80 15.02 39.30
CA THR A 45 -25.83 13.74 40.01
C THR A 45 -26.42 12.66 39.10
N GLY A 46 -25.63 11.63 38.81
CA GLY A 46 -26.02 10.52 37.95
C GLY A 46 -25.59 10.59 36.49
N PHE A 47 -25.01 11.71 36.01
CA PHE A 47 -24.48 11.78 34.65
C PHE A 47 -23.07 11.18 34.57
N PRO A 48 -22.77 10.32 33.58
CA PRO A 48 -21.39 9.94 33.31
C PRO A 48 -20.55 11.20 33.03
N PRO A 49 -19.39 11.35 33.69
CA PRO A 49 -18.63 12.60 33.64
C PRO A 49 -18.02 12.90 32.25
N TYR A 50 -17.94 11.89 31.38
CA TYR A 50 -17.52 12.03 29.97
C TYR A 50 -18.65 12.45 29.02
N LEU A 51 -19.90 12.51 29.48
CA LEU A 51 -21.05 12.72 28.61
C LEU A 51 -21.03 14.08 27.89
N VAL A 52 -20.44 15.10 28.51
CA VAL A 52 -20.26 16.43 27.90
C VAL A 52 -19.37 16.34 26.66
N ASP A 53 -18.21 15.69 26.78
CA ASP A 53 -17.27 15.57 25.66
C ASP A 53 -17.81 14.63 24.59
N LEU A 54 -18.52 13.56 24.98
CA LEU A 54 -19.22 12.70 24.04
C LEU A 54 -20.29 13.46 23.25
N ALA A 55 -21.09 14.31 23.91
CA ALA A 55 -22.09 15.14 23.25
C ALA A 55 -21.47 16.11 22.24
N ARG A 56 -20.31 16.70 22.55
CA ARG A 56 -19.57 17.58 21.61
C ARG A 56 -19.11 16.83 20.36
N ILE A 57 -18.62 15.60 20.52
CA ILE A 57 -18.22 14.74 19.39
C ILE A 57 -19.44 14.43 18.50
N GLU A 58 -20.57 14.07 19.10
CA GLU A 58 -21.80 13.77 18.36
C GLU A 58 -22.39 15.01 17.67
N GLU A 59 -22.29 16.18 18.30
CA GLU A 59 -22.69 17.48 17.72
C GLU A 59 -21.86 17.81 16.48
N SER A 60 -20.54 17.64 16.55
CA SER A 60 -19.63 17.85 15.42
C SER A 60 -19.93 16.88 14.28
N ARG A 61 -20.11 15.59 14.60
CA ARG A 61 -20.52 14.58 13.61
C ARG A 61 -21.83 14.97 12.95
N TYR A 62 -22.83 15.38 13.73
CA TYR A 62 -24.12 15.79 13.20
C TYR A 62 -24.01 17.05 12.34
N ALA A 63 -23.22 18.04 12.75
CA ALA A 63 -22.99 19.25 11.97
C ALA A 63 -22.39 18.92 10.59
N LEU A 64 -21.36 18.07 10.55
CA LEU A 64 -20.75 17.63 9.30
C LEU A 64 -21.74 16.84 8.42
N ILE A 65 -22.60 15.98 8.99
CA ILE A 65 -23.61 15.24 8.21
C ILE A 65 -24.61 16.18 7.53
N ASN A 66 -25.04 17.24 8.22
CA ASN A 66 -26.11 18.12 7.72
C ASN A 66 -25.59 19.30 6.89
N SER A 67 -24.31 19.64 7.03
CA SER A 67 -23.70 20.78 6.36
C SER A 67 -22.25 20.46 6.00
N LEU A 68 -22.05 19.54 5.05
CA LEU A 68 -20.72 19.25 4.50
C LEU A 68 -20.14 20.48 3.79
N PRO A 69 -18.93 20.91 4.15
CA PRO A 69 -18.21 21.94 3.40
C PRO A 69 -17.98 21.50 1.95
N ILE A 70 -17.95 22.47 1.04
CA ILE A 70 -17.66 22.23 -0.37
C ILE A 70 -16.18 21.85 -0.48
N PHE A 71 -15.90 20.65 -1.01
CA PHE A 71 -14.55 20.25 -1.36
C PHE A 71 -14.07 21.02 -2.59
N PRO A 72 -12.80 21.46 -2.62
CA PRO A 72 -12.23 22.06 -3.82
C PRO A 72 -12.19 21.04 -4.95
N GLU A 73 -12.61 21.43 -6.16
CA GLU A 73 -12.53 20.57 -7.34
C GLU A 73 -11.07 20.25 -7.72
N ILE A 74 -10.16 21.21 -7.50
CA ILE A 74 -8.73 21.07 -7.78
C ILE A 74 -7.94 21.52 -6.55
N VAL A 75 -7.10 20.62 -6.04
CA VAL A 75 -6.16 20.90 -4.97
C VAL A 75 -4.80 21.20 -5.59
N ARG A 76 -4.30 22.43 -5.48
CA ARG A 76 -3.01 22.85 -6.07
C ARG A 76 -1.83 22.65 -5.13
N THR A 77 -2.07 22.78 -3.84
CA THR A 77 -1.10 22.59 -2.77
C THR A 77 -1.76 21.80 -1.65
N ARG A 78 -0.96 21.17 -0.78
CA ARG A 78 -1.50 20.47 0.39
C ARG A 78 -2.35 21.43 1.22
N MET A 79 -3.51 20.98 1.67
CA MET A 79 -4.39 21.74 2.55
C MET A 79 -5.09 20.82 3.55
N VAL A 80 -5.47 21.35 4.71
CA VAL A 80 -6.31 20.60 5.66
C VAL A 80 -7.67 20.35 4.99
N ASN A 81 -8.21 19.16 5.21
CA ASN A 81 -9.55 18.82 4.74
C ASN A 81 -10.57 19.85 5.26
N PRO A 82 -11.38 20.50 4.41
CA PRO A 82 -12.34 21.49 4.88
C PRO A 82 -13.49 20.87 5.69
N ALA A 83 -13.82 19.60 5.46
CA ALA A 83 -14.83 18.85 6.19
C ALA A 83 -14.23 18.15 7.42
N PHE A 84 -13.68 18.94 8.32
CA PHE A 84 -12.86 18.50 9.45
C PHE A 84 -13.14 19.35 10.69
N ASP A 85 -13.12 18.72 11.86
CA ASP A 85 -13.16 19.35 13.16
C ASP A 85 -12.17 18.67 14.11
N LEU A 86 -11.44 19.46 14.89
CA LEU A 86 -10.48 19.02 15.89
C LEU A 86 -10.85 19.63 17.22
N MET A 87 -11.10 18.77 18.20
CA MET A 87 -11.50 19.22 19.53
C MET A 87 -10.62 18.62 20.62
N THR A 88 -10.32 19.43 21.62
CA THR A 88 -9.77 18.96 22.88
C THR A 88 -10.91 18.48 23.77
N VAL A 89 -10.76 17.26 24.28
CA VAL A 89 -11.65 16.61 25.25
C VAL A 89 -10.88 16.29 26.52
N ASN A 90 -11.59 16.11 27.64
CA ASN A 90 -11.02 15.78 28.94
C ASN A 90 -11.08 14.28 29.26
N TRP A 91 -11.49 13.48 28.28
CA TRP A 91 -11.62 12.03 28.40
C TRP A 91 -11.01 11.36 27.17
N SER A 92 -10.14 10.39 27.44
CA SER A 92 -9.54 9.51 26.43
C SER A 92 -10.46 8.33 26.13
N ASN A 93 -10.23 7.66 25.00
CA ASN A 93 -10.97 6.49 24.52
C ASN A 93 -12.44 6.74 24.10
N LEU A 94 -12.86 8.01 23.93
CA LEU A 94 -14.24 8.31 23.52
C LEU A 94 -14.58 7.81 22.10
N PRO A 95 -13.72 8.01 21.08
CA PRO A 95 -13.97 7.46 19.74
C PRO A 95 -14.11 5.94 19.72
N GLU A 96 -13.28 5.25 20.49
CA GLU A 96 -13.30 3.80 20.65
C GLU A 96 -14.56 3.37 21.39
N PHE A 97 -14.98 4.09 22.43
CA PHE A 97 -16.23 3.84 23.15
C PHE A 97 -17.49 4.02 22.28
N ILE A 98 -17.47 4.97 21.32
CA ILE A 98 -18.57 5.17 20.36
C ILE A 98 -18.78 3.92 19.49
N THR A 99 -17.70 3.22 19.14
CA THR A 99 -17.76 2.02 18.30
C THR A 99 -17.90 0.72 19.11
N ASP A 100 -17.29 0.66 20.29
CA ASP A 100 -17.31 -0.47 21.21
C ASP A 100 -17.54 0.00 22.66
N HIS A 101 -18.76 -0.20 23.16
CA HIS A 101 -19.14 0.17 24.52
C HIS A 101 -18.45 -0.62 25.64
N SER A 102 -17.67 -1.66 25.32
CA SER A 102 -16.83 -2.36 26.30
C SER A 102 -15.58 -1.57 26.68
N VAL A 103 -15.16 -0.63 25.82
CA VAL A 103 -14.04 0.27 26.09
C VAL A 103 -14.45 1.28 27.16
N VAL A 104 -13.62 1.47 28.18
CA VAL A 104 -13.92 2.40 29.28
C VAL A 104 -13.28 3.76 29.00
N PRO A 105 -14.06 4.86 28.92
CA PRO A 105 -13.50 6.20 28.88
C PRO A 105 -12.68 6.50 30.13
N THR A 106 -11.51 7.10 29.95
CA THR A 106 -10.59 7.42 31.05
C THR A 106 -10.36 8.92 31.16
N PRO A 107 -10.28 9.50 32.38
CA PRO A 107 -9.98 10.93 32.53
C PRO A 107 -8.60 11.25 31.97
N GLY A 108 -8.50 12.31 31.17
CA GLY A 108 -7.23 12.76 30.58
C GLY A 108 -7.46 13.58 29.33
N THR A 109 -6.61 14.59 29.12
CA THR A 109 -6.67 15.44 27.92
C THR A 109 -6.35 14.62 26.67
N ALA A 110 -7.28 14.61 25.72
CA ALA A 110 -7.11 13.97 24.43
C ALA A 110 -7.60 14.89 23.30
N TYR A 111 -7.15 14.59 22.10
CA TYR A 111 -7.58 15.27 20.87
C TYR A 111 -8.43 14.31 20.06
N VAL A 112 -9.61 14.75 19.66
CA VAL A 112 -10.52 13.96 18.82
C VAL A 112 -10.70 14.69 17.50
N ILE A 113 -10.56 13.94 16.42
CA ILE A 113 -10.83 14.40 15.06
C ILE A 113 -12.16 13.82 14.61
N VAL A 114 -13.03 14.69 14.08
CA VAL A 114 -14.26 14.32 13.38
C VAL A 114 -14.16 14.86 11.96
N TRP A 115 -14.21 14.00 10.95
CA TRP A 115 -14.03 14.45 9.56
C TRP A 115 -14.79 13.59 8.55
N ASN A 116 -15.10 14.18 7.40
CA ASN A 116 -15.58 13.44 6.24
C ASN A 116 -14.40 13.14 5.31
N ARG A 117 -14.14 11.85 5.06
CA ARG A 117 -13.14 11.47 4.07
C ARG A 117 -13.66 11.83 2.66
N PRO A 118 -12.86 12.47 1.79
CA PRO A 118 -13.29 12.80 0.43
C PRO A 118 -13.85 11.57 -0.31
N GLY A 119 -15.04 11.72 -0.89
CA GLY A 119 -15.75 10.64 -1.60
C GLY A 119 -16.46 9.62 -0.70
N SER A 120 -16.34 9.73 0.63
CA SER A 120 -17.09 8.91 1.60
C SER A 120 -18.40 9.57 1.98
N ARG A 121 -19.44 8.77 2.20
CA ARG A 121 -20.69 9.23 2.82
C ARG A 121 -20.64 9.20 4.35
N ASP A 122 -19.64 8.54 4.92
CA ASP A 122 -19.52 8.30 6.35
C ASP A 122 -18.53 9.27 7.02
N ILE A 123 -18.97 9.87 8.13
CA ILE A 123 -18.12 10.66 9.02
C ILE A 123 -17.26 9.71 9.86
N GLN A 124 -15.96 10.00 9.90
CA GLN A 124 -14.99 9.30 10.70
C GLN A 124 -14.78 10.04 12.03
N ILE A 125 -14.56 9.28 13.10
CA ILE A 125 -14.25 9.80 14.43
C ILE A 125 -13.06 8.98 14.95
N CYS A 126 -12.00 9.65 15.38
CA CYS A 126 -10.86 8.97 15.99
C CYS A 126 -10.13 9.87 16.98
N SER A 127 -9.32 9.25 17.83
CA SER A 127 -8.30 9.94 18.61
C SER A 127 -7.18 10.41 17.68
N ALA A 128 -6.68 11.63 17.87
CA ALA A 128 -5.52 12.16 17.14
C ALA A 128 -4.23 11.85 17.91
N ASP A 129 -3.23 11.33 17.22
CA ASP A 129 -1.89 11.17 17.78
C ASP A 129 -0.99 12.38 17.47
N ALA A 130 0.24 12.37 17.99
CA ALA A 130 1.19 13.47 17.79
C ALA A 130 1.54 13.68 16.31
N ASP A 131 1.60 12.61 15.52
CA ASP A 131 1.91 12.68 14.08
C ASP A 131 0.76 13.36 13.32
N ASP A 132 -0.49 13.02 13.64
CA ASP A 132 -1.67 13.65 13.05
C ASP A 132 -1.68 15.15 13.32
N LEU A 133 -1.44 15.54 14.58
CA LEU A 133 -1.44 16.94 15.00
C LEU A 133 -0.30 17.71 14.35
N LEU A 134 0.90 17.14 14.26
CA LEU A 134 2.03 17.76 13.59
C LEU A 134 1.78 17.91 12.08
N ALA A 135 1.23 16.88 11.42
CA ALA A 135 0.89 16.93 10.00
C ALA A 135 -0.12 18.03 9.71
N LEU A 136 -1.19 18.11 10.52
CA LEU A 136 -2.22 19.14 10.43
C LEU A 136 -1.63 20.53 10.66
N LYS A 137 -0.78 20.70 11.67
CA LYS A 137 -0.11 21.98 11.96
C LYS A 137 0.75 22.46 10.80
N ILE A 138 1.61 21.58 10.27
CA ILE A 138 2.50 21.92 9.15
C ILE A 138 1.69 22.43 7.96
N VAL A 139 0.60 21.75 7.62
CA VAL A 139 -0.25 22.14 6.48
C VAL A 139 -1.08 23.39 6.78
N ALA A 140 -1.66 23.51 7.97
CA ALA A 140 -2.51 24.64 8.35
C ALA A 140 -1.72 25.96 8.41
N GLU A 141 -0.46 25.91 8.87
CA GLU A 141 0.41 27.08 9.01
C GLU A 141 1.30 27.32 7.79
N GLY A 142 1.23 26.44 6.77
CA GLY A 142 2.07 26.55 5.57
C GLY A 142 3.57 26.42 5.88
N MET A 143 3.93 25.58 6.86
CA MET A 143 5.31 25.38 7.27
C MET A 143 6.09 24.61 6.19
N ASP A 144 7.36 24.98 6.02
CA ASP A 144 8.28 24.22 5.19
C ASP A 144 8.63 22.88 5.89
N PRO A 145 8.39 21.71 5.26
CA PRO A 145 8.64 20.41 5.88
C PRO A 145 10.10 20.17 6.28
N VAL A 146 11.05 20.67 5.51
CA VAL A 146 12.49 20.49 5.77
C VAL A 146 12.89 21.30 7.00
N ARG A 147 12.40 22.54 7.11
CA ARG A 147 12.61 23.38 8.28
C ARG A 147 11.92 22.80 9.52
N ALA A 148 10.69 22.32 9.39
CA ALA A 148 9.96 21.66 10.49
C ALA A 148 10.72 20.43 11.01
N ALA A 149 11.31 19.64 10.10
CA ALA A 149 12.15 18.51 10.46
C ALA A 149 13.40 18.93 11.23
N ALA A 150 14.10 19.97 10.75
CA ALA A 150 15.29 20.49 11.40
C ALA A 150 15.01 21.04 12.81
N GLU A 151 13.91 21.79 12.99
CA GLU A 151 13.49 22.31 14.31
C GLU A 151 13.07 21.18 15.27
N GLY A 152 12.44 20.12 14.74
CA GLY A 152 12.04 18.95 15.52
C GLY A 152 13.16 17.93 15.78
N GLY A 153 14.35 18.12 15.21
CA GLY A 153 15.45 17.16 15.33
C GLY A 153 15.16 15.79 14.67
N ILE A 154 14.31 15.77 13.65
CA ILE A 154 13.93 14.56 12.89
C ILE A 154 14.31 14.71 11.41
N SER A 155 14.25 13.61 10.63
CA SER A 155 14.57 13.68 9.20
C SER A 155 13.42 14.32 8.40
N ALA A 156 13.76 14.99 7.30
CA ALA A 156 12.75 15.54 6.37
C ALA A 156 11.80 14.43 5.87
N GLY A 157 12.34 13.23 5.65
CA GLY A 157 11.54 12.06 5.29
C GLY A 157 10.54 11.62 6.36
N ALA A 158 10.85 11.78 7.65
CA ALA A 158 9.88 11.52 8.71
C ALA A 158 8.69 12.48 8.63
N VAL A 159 8.95 13.75 8.31
CA VAL A 159 7.91 14.77 8.08
C VAL A 159 7.11 14.49 6.81
N GLU A 160 7.73 14.07 5.72
CA GLU A 160 6.99 13.68 4.50
C GLU A 160 6.11 12.44 4.74
N ASN A 161 6.58 11.48 5.55
CA ASN A 161 5.81 10.29 5.90
C ASN A 161 4.55 10.62 6.74
N LEU A 162 4.64 11.52 7.73
CA LEU A 162 3.44 11.95 8.48
C LEU A 162 2.47 12.73 7.59
N LEU A 163 2.96 13.54 6.65
CA LEU A 163 2.10 14.28 5.71
C LEU A 163 1.36 13.31 4.79
N PHE A 164 2.08 12.31 4.26
CA PHE A 164 1.48 11.25 3.45
C PHE A 164 0.47 10.42 4.25
N ARG A 165 0.75 10.09 5.52
CA ARG A 165 -0.20 9.41 6.42
C ARG A 165 -1.48 10.24 6.59
N GLY A 166 -1.36 11.54 6.82
CA GLY A 166 -2.50 12.46 6.88
C GLY A 166 -3.31 12.49 5.58
N GLN A 167 -2.64 12.43 4.43
CA GLN A 167 -3.28 12.31 3.12
C GLN A 167 -4.04 10.99 2.94
N GLN A 168 -3.45 9.86 3.34
CA GLN A 168 -4.10 8.54 3.25
C GLN A 168 -5.34 8.44 4.12
N ARG A 169 -5.33 9.11 5.29
CA ARG A 169 -6.49 9.21 6.19
C ARG A 169 -7.55 10.20 5.69
N GLY A 170 -7.22 11.02 4.69
CA GLY A 170 -8.08 12.10 4.20
C GLY A 170 -8.17 13.28 5.16
N LEU A 171 -7.20 13.44 6.07
CA LEU A 171 -7.05 14.62 6.92
C LEU A 171 -6.43 15.79 6.15
N ILE A 172 -5.54 15.46 5.22
CA ILE A 172 -4.89 16.40 4.32
C ILE A 172 -5.35 16.09 2.90
N LEU A 173 -5.78 17.12 2.17
CA LEU A 173 -5.95 17.05 0.73
C LEU A 173 -4.63 17.42 0.07
N ALA A 174 -4.28 16.73 -1.01
CA ALA A 174 -3.07 16.99 -1.78
C ALA A 174 -3.39 17.02 -3.27
N PRO A 175 -2.49 17.59 -4.10
CA PRO A 175 -2.62 17.53 -5.53
C PRO A 175 -2.81 16.11 -6.04
N ASP A 176 -3.61 16.03 -7.09
CA ASP A 176 -3.90 14.80 -7.78
C ASP A 176 -2.64 14.23 -8.44
N SER A 177 -2.46 12.92 -8.34
CA SER A 177 -1.36 12.21 -9.01
C SER A 177 -1.39 12.45 -10.52
N LEU A 178 -0.22 12.71 -11.09
CA LEU A 178 -0.02 12.80 -12.54
C LEU A 178 0.29 11.43 -13.18
N ILE A 179 0.54 10.40 -12.36
CA ILE A 179 0.69 9.01 -12.82
C ILE A 179 -0.70 8.44 -13.14
N ARG A 180 -1.16 8.67 -14.37
CA ARG A 180 -2.47 8.25 -14.86
C ARG A 180 -2.39 7.51 -16.17
N ARG A 181 -3.32 6.57 -16.35
CA ARG A 181 -3.58 5.96 -17.65
C ARG A 181 -4.20 7.01 -18.58
N PRO A 182 -3.81 7.04 -19.86
CA PRO A 182 -4.35 8.01 -20.80
C PRO A 182 -5.83 7.71 -21.10
N ARG A 183 -6.58 8.68 -21.64
CA ARG A 183 -8.04 8.58 -21.84
C ARG A 183 -8.43 7.48 -22.83
N GLU A 184 -7.57 7.23 -23.79
CA GLU A 184 -7.68 6.19 -24.82
C GLU A 184 -7.38 4.78 -24.29
N PHE A 185 -6.88 4.65 -23.06
CA PHE A 185 -6.64 3.35 -22.46
C PHE A 185 -7.97 2.59 -22.30
N PRO A 186 -8.07 1.31 -22.73
CA PRO A 186 -9.34 0.61 -22.70
C PRO A 186 -9.85 0.40 -21.27
N ALA A 187 -10.98 1.04 -20.94
CA ALA A 187 -11.61 0.94 -19.63
C ALA A 187 -12.39 -0.37 -19.44
N GLY A 188 -12.98 -0.91 -20.52
CA GLY A 188 -13.87 -2.06 -20.43
C GLY A 188 -15.10 -1.73 -19.56
N GLU A 189 -15.39 -2.59 -18.60
CA GLU A 189 -16.45 -2.46 -17.59
C GLU A 189 -15.94 -1.88 -16.27
N ILE A 190 -14.64 -1.57 -16.14
CA ILE A 190 -14.08 -1.03 -14.90
C ILE A 190 -14.34 0.46 -14.80
N SER A 191 -15.06 0.87 -13.75
CA SER A 191 -15.36 2.27 -13.43
C SER A 191 -14.62 2.80 -12.21
N ASN A 192 -13.99 1.95 -11.40
CA ASN A 192 -13.26 2.41 -10.21
C ASN A 192 -12.01 3.23 -10.65
N PRO A 193 -11.92 4.53 -10.29
CA PRO A 193 -10.82 5.41 -10.69
C PRO A 193 -9.45 4.96 -10.17
N GLU A 194 -9.40 4.16 -9.10
CA GLU A 194 -8.15 3.65 -8.52
C GLU A 194 -7.36 2.76 -9.49
N PHE A 195 -8.00 2.15 -10.50
CA PHE A 195 -7.27 1.37 -11.52
C PHE A 195 -6.62 2.22 -12.61
N PHE A 196 -6.94 3.52 -12.67
CA PHE A 196 -6.50 4.44 -13.72
C PHE A 196 -5.47 5.46 -13.23
N SER A 197 -5.27 5.60 -11.92
CA SER A 197 -4.33 6.55 -11.34
C SER A 197 -3.62 5.92 -10.16
N SER A 198 -2.31 6.14 -10.05
CA SER A 198 -1.53 5.62 -8.92
C SER A 198 -1.04 6.74 -8.02
N LYS A 199 -1.27 6.61 -6.71
CA LYS A 199 -0.77 7.56 -5.70
C LYS A 199 0.66 7.26 -5.24
N THR A 200 1.24 6.17 -5.74
CA THR A 200 2.54 5.67 -5.33
C THR A 200 3.34 5.29 -6.55
N PHE A 201 4.64 5.57 -6.55
CA PHE A 201 5.55 5.07 -7.57
C PHE A 201 6.65 4.24 -6.92
N THR A 202 6.78 2.99 -7.37
CA THR A 202 7.73 2.04 -6.78
C THR A 202 8.99 1.92 -7.64
N LEU A 203 10.14 2.15 -7.03
CA LEU A 203 11.43 1.74 -7.55
C LEU A 203 11.76 0.35 -7.00
N GLN A 204 11.70 -0.68 -7.86
CA GLN A 204 12.25 -1.99 -7.52
C GLN A 204 13.73 -2.00 -7.85
N TRP A 205 14.56 -1.75 -6.84
CA TRP A 205 15.96 -1.44 -7.05
C TRP A 205 16.84 -2.66 -6.89
N HIS A 206 17.42 -3.14 -7.98
CA HIS A 206 18.49 -4.13 -7.92
C HIS A 206 19.81 -3.41 -7.65
N VAL A 207 20.19 -3.33 -6.39
CA VAL A 207 21.37 -2.57 -5.97
C VAL A 207 22.68 -3.30 -6.26
N THR A 208 22.60 -4.62 -6.46
CA THR A 208 23.75 -5.48 -6.77
C THR A 208 23.32 -6.70 -7.57
N GLN A 209 24.26 -7.35 -8.27
CA GLN A 209 24.09 -8.73 -8.78
C GLN A 209 24.70 -9.79 -7.85
N THR A 210 25.44 -9.37 -6.83
CA THR A 210 26.04 -10.29 -5.85
C THR A 210 24.94 -10.98 -5.05
N CYS A 211 24.96 -12.31 -5.04
CA CYS A 211 24.03 -13.12 -4.26
C CYS A 211 24.79 -14.24 -3.55
N ASP A 212 24.37 -14.56 -2.34
CA ASP A 212 24.86 -15.69 -1.55
C ASP A 212 24.21 -17.03 -1.96
N LEU A 213 23.24 -17.00 -2.88
CA LEU A 213 22.52 -18.19 -3.37
C LEU A 213 22.62 -18.35 -4.89
N ASN A 214 22.53 -19.60 -5.33
CA ASN A 214 22.45 -20.00 -6.73
C ASN A 214 21.09 -20.65 -7.05
N CYS A 215 20.00 -19.93 -6.79
CA CYS A 215 18.63 -20.45 -6.92
C CYS A 215 18.29 -20.91 -8.35
N ARG A 216 17.72 -22.10 -8.53
CA ARG A 216 17.43 -22.68 -9.85
C ARG A 216 16.42 -21.88 -10.69
N HIS A 217 15.53 -21.11 -10.05
CA HIS A 217 14.53 -20.27 -10.75
C HIS A 217 15.05 -18.86 -11.08
N CYS A 218 16.32 -18.55 -10.81
CA CYS A 218 16.84 -17.19 -10.91
C CYS A 218 16.76 -16.67 -12.35
N TYR A 219 16.08 -15.54 -12.57
CA TYR A 219 15.87 -14.98 -13.90
C TYR A 219 17.06 -14.14 -14.40
N ASP A 220 17.94 -13.69 -13.50
CA ASP A 220 19.09 -12.85 -13.87
C ASP A 220 20.30 -13.19 -13.00
N ARG A 221 21.37 -13.61 -13.66
CA ARG A 221 22.72 -13.81 -13.09
C ARG A 221 23.78 -13.18 -13.99
N SER A 222 23.39 -12.19 -14.77
CA SER A 222 24.33 -11.46 -15.62
C SER A 222 25.40 -10.78 -14.75
N GLU A 223 26.63 -10.78 -15.24
CA GLU A 223 27.66 -9.95 -14.64
C GLU A 223 27.37 -8.49 -15.00
N ARG A 224 27.29 -7.64 -13.98
CA ARG A 224 27.06 -6.21 -14.14
C ARG A 224 28.03 -5.40 -13.31
N LYS A 225 28.33 -4.20 -13.81
CA LYS A 225 29.17 -3.25 -13.08
C LYS A 225 28.49 -2.88 -11.77
N THR A 226 29.23 -3.00 -10.67
CA THR A 226 28.73 -2.57 -9.37
C THR A 226 28.59 -1.04 -9.35
N MET A 227 27.44 -0.58 -8.88
CA MET A 227 27.14 0.83 -8.69
C MET A 227 28.05 1.43 -7.61
N THR A 228 28.59 2.63 -7.84
CA THR A 228 29.27 3.40 -6.78
C THR A 228 28.25 4.03 -5.83
N LEU A 229 28.66 4.38 -4.60
CA LEU A 229 27.77 5.11 -3.68
C LEU A 229 27.20 6.39 -4.31
N GLN A 230 28.03 7.18 -4.99
CA GLN A 230 27.58 8.42 -5.63
C GLN A 230 26.51 8.15 -6.71
N GLN A 231 26.69 7.12 -7.52
CA GLN A 231 25.67 6.71 -8.48
C GLN A 231 24.37 6.28 -7.77
N ALA A 232 24.48 5.55 -6.68
CA ALA A 232 23.32 5.11 -5.91
C ALA A 232 22.52 6.29 -5.32
N LEU A 233 23.22 7.30 -4.79
CA LEU A 233 22.57 8.53 -4.31
C LEU A 233 21.85 9.26 -5.44
N ARG A 234 22.46 9.35 -6.64
CA ARG A 234 21.79 9.96 -7.80
C ARG A 234 20.52 9.22 -8.23
N VAL A 235 20.46 7.89 -8.09
CA VAL A 235 19.23 7.13 -8.35
C VAL A 235 18.12 7.54 -7.39
N LEU A 236 18.44 7.72 -6.11
CA LEU A 236 17.48 8.16 -5.09
C LEU A 236 17.02 9.61 -5.34
N ASP A 237 17.94 10.51 -5.72
CA ASP A 237 17.62 11.89 -6.08
C ASP A 237 16.67 11.92 -7.29
N THR A 238 17.00 11.16 -8.33
CA THR A 238 16.17 11.04 -9.54
C THR A 238 14.76 10.51 -9.24
N LEU A 239 14.65 9.52 -8.34
CA LEU A 239 13.33 9.03 -7.90
C LEU A 239 12.57 10.10 -7.11
N HIS A 240 13.27 10.85 -6.25
CA HIS A 240 12.66 11.89 -5.42
C HIS A 240 12.07 12.99 -6.30
N ASP A 241 12.86 13.49 -7.26
CA ASP A 241 12.43 14.52 -8.21
C ASP A 241 11.23 14.05 -9.04
N PHE A 242 11.25 12.79 -9.50
CA PHE A 242 10.13 12.20 -10.22
C PHE A 242 8.86 12.14 -9.35
N CYS A 243 8.97 11.66 -8.11
CA CYS A 243 7.82 11.53 -7.22
C CYS A 243 7.20 12.89 -6.89
N SER A 244 8.05 13.89 -6.60
CA SER A 244 7.65 15.27 -6.35
C SER A 244 6.97 15.89 -7.57
N LEU A 245 7.55 15.75 -8.76
CA LEU A 245 6.99 16.26 -10.02
C LEU A 245 5.61 15.65 -10.33
N HIS A 246 5.42 14.37 -10.03
CA HIS A 246 4.20 13.63 -10.37
C HIS A 246 3.16 13.56 -9.24
N HIS A 247 3.41 14.23 -8.11
CA HIS A 247 2.53 14.23 -6.93
C HIS A 247 2.22 12.81 -6.40
N VAL A 248 3.23 11.95 -6.37
CA VAL A 248 3.12 10.57 -5.89
C VAL A 248 4.08 10.31 -4.76
N TYR A 249 3.73 9.35 -3.92
CA TYR A 249 4.59 8.90 -2.84
C TYR A 249 5.59 7.86 -3.35
N GLY A 250 6.87 8.08 -3.06
CA GLY A 250 7.94 7.18 -3.50
C GLY A 250 8.10 5.97 -2.59
N HIS A 251 8.30 4.82 -3.20
CA HIS A 251 8.57 3.56 -2.53
C HIS A 251 9.82 2.90 -3.11
N VAL A 252 10.79 2.56 -2.25
CA VAL A 252 12.00 1.83 -2.66
C VAL A 252 11.93 0.40 -2.13
N SER A 253 11.81 -0.53 -3.06
CA SER A 253 11.91 -1.97 -2.81
C SER A 253 13.33 -2.44 -3.12
N PHE A 254 14.19 -2.54 -2.10
CA PHE A 254 15.56 -3.02 -2.25
C PHE A 254 15.57 -4.51 -2.61
N SER A 255 16.28 -4.84 -3.68
CA SER A 255 16.37 -6.16 -4.31
C SER A 255 17.72 -6.28 -5.03
N GLY A 256 17.85 -7.26 -5.93
CA GLY A 256 19.06 -7.50 -6.73
C GLY A 256 20.04 -8.40 -5.99
N GLY A 257 20.44 -9.51 -6.64
CA GLY A 257 21.14 -10.61 -5.98
C GLY A 257 20.57 -10.84 -4.57
N ASN A 258 21.39 -10.56 -3.56
CA ASN A 258 20.94 -10.22 -2.22
C ASN A 258 21.30 -8.74 -1.91
N PRO A 259 20.32 -7.83 -1.71
CA PRO A 259 20.58 -6.40 -1.57
C PRO A 259 21.52 -6.06 -0.41
N MET A 260 21.51 -6.88 0.64
CA MET A 260 22.30 -6.69 1.85
C MET A 260 23.81 -6.90 1.62
N LEU A 261 24.19 -7.48 0.48
CA LEU A 261 25.58 -7.65 0.06
C LEU A 261 26.12 -6.44 -0.72
N TYR A 262 25.30 -5.43 -0.99
CA TYR A 262 25.80 -4.18 -1.55
C TYR A 262 26.70 -3.45 -0.52
N PRO A 263 27.95 -3.07 -0.86
CA PRO A 263 28.93 -2.55 0.10
C PRO A 263 28.46 -1.34 0.91
N HIS A 264 27.55 -0.54 0.36
CA HIS A 264 27.03 0.67 1.00
C HIS A 264 25.53 0.58 1.32
N PHE A 265 24.98 -0.62 1.52
CA PHE A 265 23.55 -0.84 1.77
C PHE A 265 23.01 0.06 2.89
N ASP A 266 23.70 0.08 4.04
CA ASP A 266 23.24 0.85 5.21
C ASP A 266 23.16 2.35 4.93
N ARG A 267 24.04 2.87 4.06
CA ARG A 267 24.00 4.27 3.66
C ARG A 267 22.82 4.54 2.73
N ILE A 268 22.63 3.73 1.68
CA ILE A 268 21.54 3.96 0.72
C ILE A 268 20.16 3.72 1.34
N TYR A 269 20.04 2.83 2.33
CA TYR A 269 18.81 2.63 3.09
C TYR A 269 18.44 3.89 3.88
N ARG A 270 19.41 4.48 4.60
CA ARG A 270 19.23 5.76 5.30
C ARG A 270 18.88 6.89 4.37
N GLU A 271 19.56 7.01 3.25
CA GLU A 271 19.32 8.06 2.26
C GLU A 271 17.93 7.95 1.61
N ALA A 272 17.43 6.73 1.44
CA ALA A 272 16.06 6.50 0.99
C ALA A 272 15.04 6.93 2.06
N ALA A 273 15.27 6.55 3.32
CA ALA A 273 14.41 6.94 4.45
C ALA A 273 14.40 8.47 4.68
N ASP A 274 15.56 9.11 4.61
CA ASP A 274 15.72 10.55 4.82
C ASP A 274 15.05 11.39 3.72
N ARG A 275 14.90 10.83 2.51
CA ARG A 275 14.11 11.40 1.39
C ARG A 275 12.60 11.16 1.50
N GLY A 276 12.15 10.46 2.55
CA GLY A 276 10.73 10.20 2.79
C GLY A 276 10.16 9.04 2.01
N PHE A 277 11.00 8.15 1.46
CA PHE A 277 10.50 6.95 0.83
C PHE A 277 10.03 5.94 1.88
N MET A 278 8.96 5.21 1.54
CA MET A 278 8.73 3.92 2.18
C MET A 278 9.82 2.98 1.68
N THR A 279 10.44 2.26 2.60
CA THR A 279 11.44 1.24 2.26
C THR A 279 10.86 -0.16 2.44
N ALA A 280 11.26 -1.07 1.58
CA ALA A 280 10.96 -2.49 1.70
C ALA A 280 12.16 -3.31 1.22
N VAL A 281 12.25 -4.56 1.67
CA VAL A 281 13.36 -5.46 1.29
C VAL A 281 12.82 -6.74 0.68
N LEU A 282 13.37 -7.13 -0.45
CA LEU A 282 13.15 -8.40 -1.12
C LEU A 282 14.48 -9.14 -1.09
N GLY A 283 14.64 -10.06 -0.14
CA GLY A 283 15.96 -10.60 0.19
C GLY A 283 15.96 -12.00 0.81
N ASN A 284 17.17 -12.47 1.13
CA ASN A 284 17.41 -13.72 1.83
C ASN A 284 17.45 -13.48 3.35
N PRO A 285 17.32 -14.54 4.17
CA PRO A 285 17.56 -14.45 5.60
C PRO A 285 18.90 -13.80 5.96
N MET A 286 18.89 -12.94 6.98
CA MET A 286 20.06 -12.21 7.46
C MET A 286 20.24 -12.29 8.98
N PRO A 287 21.45 -12.08 9.49
CA PRO A 287 21.71 -11.91 10.92
C PRO A 287 20.89 -10.78 11.56
N ILE A 288 20.57 -10.94 12.86
CA ILE A 288 19.72 -10.02 13.62
C ILE A 288 20.29 -8.59 13.67
N ASP A 289 21.60 -8.45 13.87
CA ASP A 289 22.30 -7.17 13.97
C ASP A 289 22.14 -6.31 12.71
N ARG A 290 22.11 -6.97 11.53
CA ARG A 290 21.86 -6.31 10.25
C ARG A 290 20.43 -5.78 10.16
N ILE A 291 19.46 -6.54 10.65
CA ILE A 291 18.05 -6.14 10.65
C ILE A 291 17.81 -5.02 11.66
N GLU A 292 18.36 -5.14 12.88
CA GLU A 292 18.24 -4.11 13.92
C GLU A 292 18.84 -2.77 13.45
N LYS A 293 20.02 -2.80 12.81
CA LYS A 293 20.65 -1.61 12.24
C LYS A 293 19.77 -0.93 11.17
N MET A 294 19.11 -1.73 10.33
CA MET A 294 18.16 -1.23 9.33
C MET A 294 16.91 -0.63 10.00
N THR A 295 16.30 -1.33 10.96
CA THR A 295 15.11 -0.85 11.66
C THR A 295 15.35 0.38 12.52
N ALA A 296 16.57 0.56 13.03
CA ALA A 296 16.98 1.76 13.77
C ALA A 296 16.99 3.03 12.90
N VAL A 297 17.05 2.87 11.58
CA VAL A 297 16.92 3.97 10.62
C VAL A 297 15.45 4.20 10.27
N GLN A 298 14.79 3.15 9.77
CA GLN A 298 13.37 3.14 9.46
C GLN A 298 12.93 1.69 9.45
N LYS A 299 11.82 1.36 10.11
CA LYS A 299 11.22 0.02 9.98
C LYS A 299 10.72 -0.16 8.55
N PRO A 300 11.14 -1.21 7.81
CA PRO A 300 10.66 -1.40 6.45
C PRO A 300 9.16 -1.68 6.45
N GLY A 301 8.45 -1.16 5.45
CA GLY A 301 7.03 -1.43 5.26
C GLY A 301 6.74 -2.92 5.13
N PHE A 302 7.66 -3.68 4.53
CA PHE A 302 7.68 -5.14 4.58
C PHE A 302 9.06 -5.72 4.27
N TYR A 303 9.26 -6.97 4.70
CA TYR A 303 10.34 -7.83 4.25
C TYR A 303 9.75 -9.04 3.54
N GLN A 304 10.07 -9.20 2.25
CA GLN A 304 9.63 -10.33 1.45
C GLN A 304 10.75 -11.37 1.32
N VAL A 305 10.47 -12.58 1.79
CA VAL A 305 11.35 -13.74 1.62
C VAL A 305 10.76 -14.73 0.62
N SER A 306 11.64 -15.55 0.05
CA SER A 306 11.26 -16.64 -0.84
C SER A 306 11.21 -17.98 -0.10
N LEU A 307 10.08 -18.68 -0.24
CA LEU A 307 9.90 -20.09 0.10
C LEU A 307 9.26 -20.78 -1.08
N GLU A 308 9.97 -21.70 -1.73
CA GLU A 308 9.58 -22.22 -3.05
C GLU A 308 8.67 -23.46 -2.98
N GLY A 309 8.15 -23.81 -1.82
CA GLY A 309 7.36 -25.02 -1.57
C GLY A 309 7.66 -25.59 -0.20
N MET A 310 7.28 -26.84 0.04
CA MET A 310 7.67 -27.56 1.24
C MET A 310 9.18 -27.84 1.22
N LYS A 311 9.71 -28.31 2.36
CA LYS A 311 11.16 -28.42 2.60
C LYS A 311 11.93 -29.03 1.42
N ALA A 312 11.46 -30.15 0.88
CA ALA A 312 12.12 -30.86 -0.21
C ALA A 312 12.25 -29.98 -1.47
N HIS A 313 11.15 -29.34 -1.90
CA HIS A 313 11.17 -28.49 -3.08
C HIS A 313 11.97 -27.21 -2.85
N ASN A 314 11.78 -26.55 -1.69
CA ASN A 314 12.52 -25.34 -1.38
C ASN A 314 14.04 -25.58 -1.38
N ASP A 315 14.50 -26.65 -0.73
CA ASP A 315 15.92 -26.96 -0.65
C ASP A 315 16.49 -27.41 -2.01
N TYR A 316 15.69 -28.05 -2.87
CA TYR A 316 16.07 -28.34 -4.26
C TYR A 316 16.35 -27.06 -5.06
N ILE A 317 15.51 -26.03 -4.89
CA ILE A 317 15.61 -24.78 -5.63
C ILE A 317 16.67 -23.84 -5.05
N ARG A 318 16.69 -23.66 -3.73
CA ARG A 318 17.47 -22.61 -3.04
C ARG A 318 18.75 -23.14 -2.36
N GLY A 319 18.89 -24.45 -2.25
CA GLY A 319 20.01 -25.14 -1.61
C GLY A 319 19.63 -25.78 -0.26
N PRO A 320 20.33 -26.84 0.17
CA PRO A 320 20.01 -27.55 1.41
C PRO A 320 19.90 -26.65 2.66
N GLY A 321 18.88 -26.89 3.48
CA GLY A 321 18.69 -26.20 4.77
C GLY A 321 18.05 -24.81 4.70
N HIS A 322 17.78 -24.29 3.50
CA HIS A 322 17.21 -22.95 3.34
C HIS A 322 15.75 -22.87 3.78
N TYR A 323 15.00 -23.97 3.74
CA TYR A 323 13.62 -23.97 4.23
C TYR A 323 13.56 -23.58 5.71
N HIS A 324 14.34 -24.27 6.55
CA HIS A 324 14.38 -23.98 7.98
C HIS A 324 14.95 -22.59 8.27
N ARG A 325 16.03 -22.20 7.59
CA ARG A 325 16.61 -20.85 7.73
C ARG A 325 15.59 -19.75 7.47
N THR A 326 14.76 -19.89 6.42
CA THR A 326 13.72 -18.91 6.13
C THR A 326 12.59 -18.94 7.15
N MET A 327 12.16 -20.12 7.62
CA MET A 327 11.14 -20.24 8.66
C MET A 327 11.58 -19.61 9.99
N ASP A 328 12.84 -19.81 10.39
CA ASP A 328 13.42 -19.19 11.59
C ASP A 328 13.54 -17.68 11.42
N PHE A 329 13.89 -17.21 10.23
CA PHE A 329 13.97 -15.79 9.93
C PHE A 329 12.60 -15.11 9.91
N LEU A 330 11.54 -15.79 9.44
CA LEU A 330 10.16 -15.30 9.56
C LEU A 330 9.73 -15.13 11.02
N LYS A 331 10.21 -16.00 11.92
CA LYS A 331 9.99 -15.81 13.36
C LYS A 331 10.71 -14.55 13.85
N LEU A 332 12.00 -14.41 13.52
CA LEU A 332 12.80 -13.24 13.90
C LEU A 332 12.20 -11.92 13.41
N LEU A 333 11.74 -11.85 12.16
CA LEU A 333 11.06 -10.67 11.63
C LEU A 333 9.79 -10.35 12.42
N GLY A 334 9.05 -11.38 12.85
CA GLY A 334 7.85 -11.24 13.67
C GLY A 334 8.14 -10.73 15.07
N ASP A 335 9.22 -11.21 15.70
CA ASP A 335 9.67 -10.74 17.03
C ASP A 335 10.06 -9.24 17.00
N LEU A 336 10.54 -8.75 15.84
CA LEU A 336 10.82 -7.32 15.58
C LEU A 336 9.59 -6.54 15.05
N GLY A 337 8.45 -7.22 14.91
CA GLY A 337 7.18 -6.70 14.39
C GLY A 337 7.23 -6.25 12.93
N ILE A 338 8.21 -6.69 12.14
CA ILE A 338 8.32 -6.35 10.71
C ILE A 338 7.25 -7.13 9.94
N TYR A 339 6.57 -6.47 8.99
CA TYR A 339 5.57 -7.13 8.15
C TYR A 339 6.23 -8.15 7.21
N ARG A 340 5.86 -9.42 7.34
CA ARG A 340 6.49 -10.56 6.66
C ARG A 340 5.67 -10.95 5.45
N MET A 341 6.32 -10.90 4.30
CA MET A 341 5.76 -11.42 3.06
C MET A 341 6.51 -12.67 2.63
N VAL A 342 5.78 -13.67 2.18
CA VAL A 342 6.34 -14.86 1.52
C VAL A 342 5.90 -14.87 0.08
N MET A 343 6.84 -15.07 -0.83
CA MET A 343 6.53 -15.20 -2.24
C MET A 343 7.27 -16.38 -2.86
N LEU A 344 6.52 -17.25 -3.53
CA LEU A 344 7.08 -18.38 -4.28
C LEU A 344 7.08 -18.13 -5.79
N THR A 345 7.95 -18.83 -6.50
CA THR A 345 7.92 -18.97 -7.96
C THR A 345 7.21 -20.27 -8.32
N LEU A 346 6.03 -20.16 -8.93
CA LEU A 346 5.18 -21.30 -9.24
C LEU A 346 5.72 -22.04 -10.46
N THR A 347 5.99 -23.33 -10.27
CA THR A 347 6.43 -24.30 -11.26
C THR A 347 5.47 -25.48 -11.26
N ARG A 348 5.57 -26.37 -12.26
CA ARG A 348 4.78 -27.62 -12.22
C ARG A 348 5.10 -28.48 -11.00
N HIS A 349 6.36 -28.44 -10.54
CA HIS A 349 6.89 -29.31 -9.49
C HIS A 349 6.56 -28.87 -8.05
N ASN A 350 6.08 -27.65 -7.82
CA ASN A 350 5.63 -27.17 -6.49
C ASN A 350 4.17 -26.73 -6.47
N MET A 351 3.44 -26.92 -7.57
CA MET A 351 2.05 -26.52 -7.69
C MET A 351 1.17 -27.15 -6.59
N ASP A 352 1.47 -28.39 -6.24
CA ASP A 352 0.74 -29.17 -5.24
C ASP A 352 1.16 -28.79 -3.80
N ASP A 353 2.34 -28.18 -3.61
CA ASP A 353 2.85 -27.73 -2.31
C ASP A 353 2.21 -26.40 -1.84
N VAL A 354 1.61 -25.63 -2.76
CA VAL A 354 1.23 -24.22 -2.49
C VAL A 354 0.27 -24.09 -1.31
N LEU A 355 -0.75 -24.95 -1.24
CA LEU A 355 -1.77 -24.88 -0.20
C LEU A 355 -1.22 -25.36 1.15
N GLU A 356 -0.44 -26.42 1.16
CA GLU A 356 0.24 -26.91 2.38
C GLU A 356 1.21 -25.86 2.93
N LEU A 357 1.97 -25.23 2.05
CA LEU A 357 2.86 -24.14 2.43
C LEU A 357 2.07 -22.97 3.03
N ALA A 358 0.94 -22.57 2.43
CA ALA A 358 0.08 -21.51 2.97
C ALA A 358 -0.39 -21.84 4.39
N GLU A 359 -0.80 -23.08 4.65
CA GLU A 359 -1.19 -23.52 5.99
C GLU A 359 -0.02 -23.44 6.98
N SER A 360 1.18 -23.85 6.56
CA SER A 360 2.38 -23.78 7.41
C SER A 360 2.79 -22.34 7.78
N LEU A 361 2.33 -21.34 7.00
CA LEU A 361 2.63 -19.92 7.19
C LEU A 361 1.61 -19.20 8.08
N ASN A 362 0.51 -19.85 8.47
CA ASN A 362 -0.48 -19.25 9.39
C ASN A 362 0.18 -18.82 10.71
N GLY A 363 0.02 -17.53 11.05
CA GLY A 363 0.66 -16.90 12.22
C GLY A 363 2.17 -16.65 12.10
N ARG A 364 2.80 -17.04 10.97
CA ARG A 364 4.23 -16.89 10.70
C ARG A 364 4.54 -15.88 9.60
N ALA A 365 3.56 -15.50 8.81
CA ALA A 365 3.63 -14.41 7.85
C ALA A 365 2.30 -13.67 7.81
N GLU A 366 2.33 -12.40 7.38
CA GLU A 366 1.13 -11.59 7.19
C GLU A 366 0.57 -11.74 5.76
N LEU A 367 1.42 -12.11 4.79
CA LEU A 367 1.02 -12.22 3.39
C LEU A 367 1.83 -13.27 2.64
N PHE A 368 1.13 -14.11 1.89
CA PHE A 368 1.66 -15.17 1.03
C PHE A 368 1.09 -15.00 -0.38
N THR A 369 1.98 -15.01 -1.37
CA THR A 369 1.63 -14.92 -2.79
C THR A 369 2.52 -15.82 -3.63
N PHE A 370 2.16 -16.00 -4.89
CA PHE A 370 3.04 -16.61 -5.89
C PHE A 370 3.22 -15.68 -7.09
N ASN A 371 4.31 -15.88 -7.82
CA ASN A 371 4.47 -15.44 -9.20
C ASN A 371 4.53 -16.68 -10.09
N ARG A 372 3.92 -16.62 -11.27
CA ARG A 372 4.19 -17.60 -12.32
C ARG A 372 5.66 -17.53 -12.76
N LEU A 373 6.24 -18.69 -13.07
CA LEU A 373 7.54 -18.81 -13.69
C LEU A 373 7.55 -18.06 -15.03
N ALA A 374 8.49 -17.12 -15.18
CA ALA A 374 8.65 -16.34 -16.41
C ALA A 374 9.51 -17.04 -17.47
N SER A 375 10.07 -18.22 -17.18
CA SER A 375 10.93 -19.00 -18.08
C SER A 375 12.12 -18.20 -18.67
N VAL A 376 12.72 -17.33 -17.86
CA VAL A 376 13.90 -16.52 -18.21
C VAL A 376 15.09 -16.93 -17.33
N GLY A 377 16.31 -16.78 -17.83
CA GLY A 377 17.54 -17.08 -17.12
C GLY A 377 17.63 -18.56 -16.74
N GLN A 378 18.01 -18.85 -15.50
CA GLN A 378 18.04 -20.23 -14.98
C GLN A 378 16.63 -20.83 -14.87
N GLY A 379 15.62 -19.98 -14.67
CA GLY A 379 14.22 -20.40 -14.60
C GLY A 379 13.71 -21.05 -15.89
N ALA A 380 14.34 -20.82 -17.05
CA ALA A 380 13.99 -21.47 -18.30
C ALA A 380 14.18 -23.01 -18.27
N GLN A 381 14.99 -23.53 -17.33
CA GLN A 381 15.23 -24.97 -17.17
C GLN A 381 14.16 -25.66 -16.30
N LEU A 382 13.25 -24.90 -15.70
CA LEU A 382 12.19 -25.42 -14.83
C LEU A 382 10.87 -25.55 -15.61
N PRO A 383 10.09 -26.61 -15.37
CA PRO A 383 8.81 -26.76 -16.04
C PRO A 383 7.79 -25.75 -15.48
N ALA A 384 7.24 -24.94 -16.37
CA ALA A 384 6.09 -24.08 -16.06
C ALA A 384 4.82 -24.92 -15.86
N VAL A 385 3.83 -24.36 -15.15
CA VAL A 385 2.51 -25.00 -15.00
C VAL A 385 1.82 -25.05 -16.38
N PRO A 386 1.28 -26.18 -16.83
CA PRO A 386 0.49 -26.21 -18.07
C PRO A 386 -0.70 -25.23 -17.99
N PRO A 387 -0.93 -24.37 -19.00
CA PRO A 387 -2.02 -23.39 -18.97
C PRO A 387 -3.40 -23.98 -18.70
N ALA A 388 -3.66 -25.20 -19.19
CA ALA A 388 -4.91 -25.92 -18.96
C ALA A 388 -5.20 -26.23 -17.48
N LEU A 389 -4.16 -26.39 -16.65
CA LEU A 389 -4.31 -26.70 -15.22
C LEU A 389 -4.46 -25.45 -14.34
N PHE A 390 -4.10 -24.27 -14.88
CA PHE A 390 -4.01 -23.06 -14.08
C PHE A 390 -5.36 -22.50 -13.59
N PRO A 391 -6.46 -22.50 -14.38
CA PRO A 391 -7.76 -22.05 -13.89
C PRO A 391 -8.22 -22.81 -12.64
N ASP A 392 -8.03 -24.13 -12.63
CA ASP A 392 -8.45 -24.97 -11.51
C ASP A 392 -7.57 -24.77 -10.28
N PHE A 393 -6.27 -24.55 -10.47
CA PHE A 393 -5.39 -24.11 -9.40
C PHE A 393 -5.80 -22.77 -8.80
N LEU A 394 -6.14 -21.77 -9.62
CA LEU A 394 -6.63 -20.50 -9.12
C LEU A 394 -7.93 -20.66 -8.34
N ARG A 395 -8.85 -21.54 -8.78
CA ARG A 395 -10.08 -21.85 -8.04
C ARG A 395 -9.78 -22.49 -6.69
N ALA A 396 -8.87 -23.47 -6.64
CA ALA A 396 -8.46 -24.12 -5.39
C ALA A 396 -7.78 -23.12 -4.43
N TYR A 397 -6.91 -22.25 -4.96
CA TYR A 397 -6.27 -21.18 -4.18
C TYR A 397 -7.32 -20.21 -3.61
N MET A 398 -8.30 -19.78 -4.41
CA MET A 398 -9.39 -18.91 -3.95
C MET A 398 -10.28 -19.57 -2.90
N GLU A 399 -10.46 -20.89 -2.96
CA GLU A 399 -11.22 -21.62 -1.95
C GLU A 399 -10.45 -21.66 -0.62
N ALA A 400 -9.18 -22.06 -0.64
CA ALA A 400 -8.33 -22.11 0.55
C ALA A 400 -8.17 -20.73 1.21
N ALA A 401 -8.04 -19.67 0.41
CA ALA A 401 -7.90 -18.30 0.90
C ALA A 401 -9.14 -17.78 1.67
N LYS A 402 -10.29 -18.45 1.61
CA LYS A 402 -11.46 -18.08 2.44
C LYS A 402 -11.23 -18.38 3.93
N SER A 403 -10.49 -19.44 4.25
CA SER A 403 -10.16 -19.86 5.62
C SER A 403 -8.74 -19.54 6.02
N ASN A 404 -7.88 -19.19 5.06
CA ASN A 404 -6.48 -18.87 5.30
C ASN A 404 -6.18 -17.38 4.98
N PRO A 405 -6.11 -16.50 6.00
CA PRO A 405 -5.95 -15.07 5.81
C PRO A 405 -4.57 -14.65 5.30
N VAL A 406 -3.56 -15.54 5.32
CA VAL A 406 -2.24 -15.21 4.77
C VAL A 406 -2.27 -15.13 3.23
N MET A 407 -3.21 -15.80 2.57
CA MET A 407 -3.24 -15.94 1.12
C MET A 407 -3.80 -14.69 0.42
N ALA A 408 -2.98 -14.04 -0.42
CA ALA A 408 -3.39 -12.86 -1.18
C ALA A 408 -3.51 -13.13 -2.70
N TYR A 409 -4.41 -12.40 -3.36
CA TYR A 409 -4.69 -12.54 -4.80
C TYR A 409 -3.84 -11.62 -5.66
N LYS A 410 -2.58 -11.99 -5.88
CA LYS A 410 -1.62 -11.18 -6.64
C LYS A 410 -1.66 -11.39 -8.16
N ASP A 411 -1.91 -12.61 -8.64
CA ASP A 411 -1.91 -12.86 -10.09
C ASP A 411 -3.10 -12.17 -10.79
N ASN A 412 -2.83 -11.53 -11.93
CA ASN A 412 -3.84 -10.82 -12.72
C ASN A 412 -5.03 -11.72 -13.14
N LEU A 413 -4.82 -13.03 -13.26
CA LEU A 413 -5.84 -13.96 -13.71
C LEU A 413 -6.85 -14.34 -12.62
N PHE A 414 -6.61 -14.03 -11.33
CA PHE A 414 -7.65 -14.06 -10.31
C PHE A 414 -8.80 -13.10 -10.64
N ASN A 415 -8.49 -11.95 -11.25
CA ASN A 415 -9.52 -10.96 -11.61
C ASN A 415 -10.47 -11.47 -12.70
N LEU A 416 -10.01 -12.38 -13.57
CA LEU A 416 -10.87 -13.01 -14.56
C LEU A 416 -11.89 -13.94 -13.89
N LEU A 417 -11.47 -14.74 -12.91
CA LEU A 417 -12.40 -15.57 -12.13
C LEU A 417 -13.39 -14.74 -11.31
N LYS A 418 -12.93 -13.64 -10.72
CA LYS A 418 -13.78 -12.71 -9.96
C LYS A 418 -14.85 -12.07 -10.84
N TRP A 419 -14.45 -11.55 -12.00
CA TRP A 419 -15.36 -10.97 -12.97
C TRP A 419 -16.39 -11.99 -13.49
N GLN A 420 -15.96 -13.22 -13.83
CA GLN A 420 -16.88 -14.29 -14.24
C GLN A 420 -17.93 -14.65 -13.17
N LYS A 421 -17.61 -14.44 -11.89
CA LYS A 421 -18.52 -14.66 -10.75
C LYS A 421 -19.35 -13.41 -10.38
N GLY A 422 -19.18 -12.30 -11.09
CA GLY A 422 -19.84 -11.03 -10.76
C GLY A 422 -19.38 -10.39 -9.45
N VAL A 423 -18.20 -10.76 -8.94
CA VAL A 423 -17.63 -10.15 -7.72
C VAL A 423 -16.58 -9.09 -8.08
N PRO A 424 -16.38 -8.05 -7.25
CA PRO A 424 -15.42 -6.98 -7.53
C PRO A 424 -14.01 -7.51 -7.79
N VAL A 425 -13.39 -7.04 -8.87
CA VAL A 425 -11.99 -7.33 -9.19
C VAL A 425 -11.05 -6.66 -8.18
N GLY A 426 -9.87 -7.24 -7.98
CA GLY A 426 -8.81 -6.67 -7.14
C GLY A 426 -7.70 -6.01 -7.94
N GLY A 427 -6.65 -5.58 -7.24
CA GLY A 427 -5.50 -4.85 -7.80
C GLY A 427 -4.62 -5.63 -8.79
N GLY A 428 -4.67 -6.96 -8.82
CA GLY A 428 -3.74 -7.76 -9.63
C GLY A 428 -2.28 -7.59 -9.18
N CYS A 429 -1.33 -7.66 -10.12
CA CYS A 429 0.09 -7.80 -9.82
C CYS A 429 0.69 -6.62 -9.02
N THR A 430 0.25 -5.39 -9.30
CA THR A 430 0.81 -4.17 -8.70
C THR A 430 -0.27 -3.15 -8.28
N GLY A 431 -1.51 -3.60 -8.07
CA GLY A 431 -2.65 -2.72 -7.76
C GLY A 431 -3.42 -2.23 -8.98
N HIS A 432 -2.84 -2.33 -10.18
CA HIS A 432 -3.42 -1.80 -11.44
C HIS A 432 -3.34 -2.83 -12.58
N GLY A 433 -3.53 -4.12 -12.24
CA GLY A 433 -3.20 -5.23 -13.12
C GLY A 433 -1.68 -5.36 -13.29
N CYS A 434 -1.20 -5.36 -14.54
CA CYS A 434 0.23 -5.19 -14.83
C CYS A 434 0.61 -3.71 -14.69
N GLY A 435 1.55 -3.42 -13.79
CA GLY A 435 2.07 -2.07 -13.57
C GLY A 435 3.37 -1.74 -14.28
N ALA A 436 3.82 -2.58 -15.22
CA ALA A 436 5.10 -2.40 -15.89
C ALA A 436 5.18 -1.00 -16.53
N ALA A 437 6.19 -0.22 -16.14
CA ALA A 437 6.38 1.18 -16.51
C ALA A 437 5.21 2.13 -16.17
N PHE A 438 4.20 1.70 -15.41
CA PHE A 438 3.05 2.51 -14.99
C PHE A 438 3.23 3.06 -13.58
N ASN A 439 3.12 2.21 -12.56
CA ASN A 439 3.30 2.61 -11.17
C ASN A 439 4.59 2.06 -10.56
N PHE A 440 5.42 1.40 -11.36
CA PHE A 440 6.75 0.97 -10.95
C PHE A 440 7.70 0.81 -12.14
N VAL A 441 9.00 0.89 -11.84
CA VAL A 441 10.10 0.46 -12.73
C VAL A 441 11.13 -0.32 -11.92
N SER A 442 12.00 -1.04 -12.62
CA SER A 442 13.17 -1.70 -12.03
C SER A 442 14.44 -1.00 -12.47
N VAL A 443 15.38 -0.76 -11.56
CA VAL A 443 16.70 -0.19 -11.88
C VAL A 443 17.77 -1.19 -11.50
N LEU A 444 18.71 -1.43 -12.41
CA LEU A 444 19.83 -2.36 -12.24
C LEU A 444 21.13 -1.63 -11.81
N PRO A 445 22.17 -2.34 -11.36
CA PRO A 445 23.39 -1.73 -10.81
C PRO A 445 24.19 -0.85 -11.79
N ASP A 446 23.99 -1.02 -13.09
CA ASP A 446 24.61 -0.24 -14.16
C ASP A 446 23.72 0.91 -14.65
N GLY A 447 22.61 1.19 -13.95
CA GLY A 447 21.69 2.29 -14.25
C GLY A 447 20.63 1.93 -15.29
N GLU A 448 20.64 0.72 -15.86
CA GLU A 448 19.58 0.30 -16.77
C GLU A 448 18.22 0.31 -16.07
N VAL A 449 17.24 0.94 -16.72
CA VAL A 449 15.85 0.97 -16.29
C VAL A 449 15.07 -0.03 -17.12
N HIS A 450 14.28 -0.85 -16.43
CA HIS A 450 13.42 -1.85 -17.04
C HIS A 450 11.97 -1.64 -16.60
N ALA A 451 11.03 -1.85 -17.53
CA ALA A 451 9.61 -1.87 -17.22
C ALA A 451 9.23 -2.97 -16.21
N CYS A 452 9.92 -4.12 -16.24
CA CYS A 452 9.77 -5.22 -15.30
C CYS A 452 11.06 -6.04 -15.21
N ARG A 453 11.58 -6.28 -14.01
CA ARG A 453 12.81 -7.06 -13.80
C ARG A 453 12.80 -8.51 -14.31
N LYS A 454 11.63 -9.12 -14.58
CA LYS A 454 11.50 -10.57 -14.79
C LYS A 454 11.91 -11.02 -16.19
N PHE A 455 12.12 -10.08 -17.13
CA PHE A 455 12.52 -10.36 -18.50
C PHE A 455 13.28 -9.16 -19.08
N PRO A 456 13.97 -9.30 -20.22
CA PRO A 456 14.63 -8.18 -20.90
C PRO A 456 13.63 -7.13 -21.39
N SER A 457 13.37 -6.11 -20.55
CA SER A 457 12.40 -5.05 -20.83
C SER A 457 12.98 -3.64 -20.68
N TRP A 458 14.16 -3.41 -21.27
CA TRP A 458 14.89 -2.16 -21.15
C TRP A 458 14.05 -0.97 -21.68
N ILE A 459 14.10 0.17 -20.98
CA ILE A 459 13.38 1.40 -21.34
C ILE A 459 14.23 2.68 -21.22
N GLY A 460 15.49 2.58 -20.79
CA GLY A 460 16.39 3.74 -20.65
C GLY A 460 17.51 3.52 -19.63
N ASN A 461 18.30 4.56 -19.35
CA ASN A 461 19.35 4.53 -18.31
C ASN A 461 19.35 5.80 -17.44
N VAL A 462 19.21 5.64 -16.12
CA VAL A 462 19.17 6.77 -15.16
C VAL A 462 20.49 7.51 -14.99
N TYR A 463 21.60 7.01 -15.55
CA TYR A 463 22.86 7.73 -15.59
C TYR A 463 22.99 8.65 -16.80
N GLU A 464 22.10 8.52 -17.77
CA GLU A 464 22.12 9.28 -19.03
C GLU A 464 20.90 10.19 -19.19
N GLN A 465 19.77 9.80 -18.60
CA GLN A 465 18.47 10.45 -18.77
C GLN A 465 17.80 10.66 -17.41
N SER A 466 16.94 11.68 -17.31
CA SER A 466 16.06 11.80 -16.14
C SER A 466 15.04 10.66 -16.13
N LEU A 467 14.58 10.23 -14.94
CA LEU A 467 13.53 9.23 -14.85
C LEU A 467 12.21 9.73 -15.47
N ASN A 468 11.98 11.04 -15.51
CA ASN A 468 10.84 11.62 -16.19
C ASN A 468 10.90 11.38 -17.71
N ASP A 469 12.06 11.61 -18.34
CA ASP A 469 12.24 11.38 -19.78
C ASP A 469 12.10 9.89 -20.11
N ILE A 470 12.68 9.01 -19.28
CA ILE A 470 12.53 7.56 -19.43
C ILE A 470 11.06 7.16 -19.30
N TYR A 471 10.36 7.68 -18.30
CA TYR A 471 8.96 7.37 -18.07
C TYR A 471 8.09 7.81 -19.24
N HIS A 472 8.33 8.98 -19.84
CA HIS A 472 7.58 9.46 -21.01
C HIS A 472 8.15 8.97 -22.36
N GLY A 473 9.17 8.12 -22.34
CA GLY A 473 9.77 7.53 -23.54
C GLY A 473 8.85 6.52 -24.23
N PHE A 474 9.04 6.36 -25.54
CA PHE A 474 8.26 5.47 -26.40
C PHE A 474 8.20 4.03 -25.87
N ASP A 475 9.33 3.46 -25.44
CA ASP A 475 9.37 2.09 -24.94
C ASP A 475 8.57 1.93 -23.64
N ALA A 476 8.66 2.88 -22.72
CA ALA A 476 7.89 2.88 -21.48
C ALA A 476 6.38 2.97 -21.76
N GLU A 477 5.96 3.82 -22.70
CA GLU A 477 4.57 3.90 -23.16
C GLU A 477 4.07 2.57 -23.73
N LYS A 478 4.90 1.91 -24.54
CA LYS A 478 4.57 0.59 -25.11
C LYS A 478 4.32 -0.46 -24.03
N TYR A 479 5.16 -0.52 -22.99
CA TYR A 479 4.96 -1.43 -21.86
C TYR A 479 3.72 -1.09 -21.03
N ARG A 480 3.43 0.20 -20.79
CA ARG A 480 2.20 0.64 -20.10
C ARG A 480 0.93 0.27 -20.88
N GLY A 481 0.98 0.40 -22.20
CA GLY A 481 -0.10 0.06 -23.13
C GLY A 481 -0.41 -1.44 -23.15
N GLY A 482 0.62 -2.28 -22.98
CA GLY A 482 0.48 -3.74 -22.94
C GLY A 482 -0.04 -4.34 -24.25
N SER A 483 -0.57 -5.56 -24.18
CA SER A 483 -1.03 -6.28 -25.38
C SER A 483 -2.31 -5.72 -25.98
N ILE A 484 -2.32 -5.49 -27.30
CA ILE A 484 -3.52 -5.06 -28.05
C ILE A 484 -4.63 -6.13 -28.03
N ALA A 485 -4.28 -7.42 -27.87
CA ALA A 485 -5.27 -8.49 -27.76
C ALA A 485 -6.11 -8.40 -26.47
N CYS A 486 -5.66 -7.61 -25.48
CA CYS A 486 -6.44 -7.29 -24.29
C CYS A 486 -7.35 -6.05 -24.48
N GLY A 487 -7.30 -5.37 -25.63
CA GLY A 487 -7.98 -4.09 -25.85
C GLY A 487 -9.50 -4.11 -25.70
N LYS A 488 -10.15 -5.24 -26.01
CA LYS A 488 -11.60 -5.44 -25.83
C LYS A 488 -11.94 -6.17 -24.52
N CYS A 489 -11.03 -6.21 -23.54
CA CYS A 489 -11.25 -6.92 -22.28
C CYS A 489 -12.06 -6.07 -21.30
N PRO A 490 -13.15 -6.59 -20.71
CA PRO A 490 -13.99 -5.85 -19.75
C PRO A 490 -13.22 -5.47 -18.48
N ILE A 491 -12.13 -6.17 -18.18
CA ILE A 491 -11.32 -5.94 -16.97
C ILE A 491 -9.91 -5.42 -17.27
N ARG A 492 -9.69 -4.78 -18.44
CA ARG A 492 -8.36 -4.32 -18.89
C ARG A 492 -7.62 -3.41 -17.89
N PRO A 493 -8.28 -2.53 -17.12
CA PRO A 493 -7.58 -1.74 -16.10
C PRO A 493 -7.09 -2.57 -14.90
N ALA A 494 -7.80 -3.66 -14.56
CA ALA A 494 -7.47 -4.55 -13.45
C ALA A 494 -6.65 -5.78 -13.87
N CYS A 495 -6.47 -6.01 -15.18
CA CYS A 495 -5.74 -7.15 -15.73
C CYS A 495 -5.07 -6.77 -17.05
N GLY A 496 -3.91 -7.34 -17.34
CA GLY A 496 -3.26 -7.24 -18.66
C GLY A 496 -2.41 -8.46 -18.96
N GLY A 497 -2.68 -9.58 -18.28
CA GLY A 497 -1.77 -10.71 -18.24
C GLY A 497 -0.41 -10.37 -17.61
N CYS A 498 0.55 -11.26 -17.74
CA CYS A 498 1.93 -11.04 -17.34
C CYS A 498 2.84 -11.03 -18.58
N LEU A 499 3.39 -9.85 -18.91
CA LEU A 499 4.30 -9.68 -20.04
C LEU A 499 5.54 -10.60 -19.93
N ALA A 500 6.05 -10.79 -18.70
CA ALA A 500 7.20 -11.66 -18.47
C ALA A 500 6.90 -13.13 -18.79
N VAL A 501 5.69 -13.61 -18.48
CA VAL A 501 5.27 -14.99 -18.81
C VAL A 501 5.06 -15.11 -20.31
N GLY A 502 4.43 -14.14 -20.97
CA GLY A 502 4.29 -14.13 -22.42
C GLY A 502 5.64 -14.18 -23.14
N TYR A 503 6.61 -13.38 -22.69
CA TYR A 503 7.98 -13.38 -23.20
C TYR A 503 8.64 -14.76 -23.04
N GLY A 504 8.51 -15.38 -21.86
CA GLY A 504 9.03 -16.72 -21.58
C GLY A 504 8.45 -17.84 -22.46
N TYR A 505 7.26 -17.62 -23.02
CA TYR A 505 6.63 -18.54 -23.98
C TYR A 505 6.99 -18.21 -25.44
N GLY A 506 7.85 -17.22 -25.67
CA GLY A 506 8.25 -16.79 -27.02
C GLY A 506 7.17 -16.01 -27.77
N LEU A 507 6.18 -15.45 -27.06
CA LEU A 507 5.08 -14.69 -27.66
C LEU A 507 5.47 -13.23 -27.90
N ASP A 508 4.82 -12.60 -28.88
CA ASP A 508 4.81 -11.16 -29.00
C ASP A 508 3.93 -10.54 -27.89
N ILE A 509 4.58 -10.12 -26.82
CA ILE A 509 3.95 -9.57 -25.62
C ILE A 509 3.10 -8.32 -25.85
N PHE A 510 3.21 -7.67 -27.01
CA PHE A 510 2.42 -6.49 -27.37
C PHE A 510 1.23 -6.81 -28.28
N ASN A 511 1.21 -7.99 -28.89
CA ASN A 511 0.15 -8.41 -29.81
C ASN A 511 -0.64 -9.62 -29.32
N GLU A 512 -0.03 -10.47 -28.52
CA GLU A 512 -0.61 -11.75 -28.07
C GLU A 512 -1.06 -11.67 -26.61
N LYS A 513 -2.05 -12.49 -26.26
CA LYS A 513 -2.51 -12.60 -24.88
C LYS A 513 -1.47 -13.38 -24.07
N ASP A 514 -1.45 -13.14 -22.76
CA ASP A 514 -0.82 -14.06 -21.82
C ASP A 514 -1.31 -15.51 -22.06
N PRO A 515 -0.41 -16.50 -22.17
CA PRO A 515 -0.77 -17.87 -22.54
C PRO A 515 -1.68 -18.57 -21.53
N TYR A 516 -1.77 -18.04 -20.31
CA TYR A 516 -2.67 -18.53 -19.26
C TYR A 516 -4.01 -17.80 -19.25
N CYS A 517 -4.21 -16.81 -20.12
CA CYS A 517 -5.49 -16.12 -20.23
C CYS A 517 -6.55 -17.07 -20.78
N PHE A 518 -7.51 -17.45 -19.94
CA PHE A 518 -8.64 -18.32 -20.28
C PHE A 518 -9.91 -17.53 -20.65
N ARG A 519 -9.75 -16.28 -21.11
CA ARG A 519 -10.84 -15.51 -21.71
C ARG A 519 -10.90 -15.85 -23.20
N ILE A 520 -11.91 -16.66 -23.52
CA ILE A 520 -12.32 -17.02 -24.88
C ILE A 520 -12.65 -15.75 -25.66
#